data_AF-A0A7U3VQW6-F1
#
_entry.id   AF-A0A7U3VQW6-F1
#
_cell.length_a   1.000
_cell.length_b   1.000
_cell.length_c   1.000
_cell.angle_alpha   90.00
_cell.angle_beta   90.00
_cell.angle_gamma   90.00
#
_symmetry.space_group_name_H-M   'P 1'
#
loop_
_entity.id
_entity.type
_entity.pdbx_description
1 polymer ?
#
loop_
_entity_poly.entity_id
_entity_poly.type
_entity_poly.pdbx_seq_one_letter_code
_entity_poly.pdbx_strand_id
1 'polypeptide(L)'
;MADTTTEPTASDAVPPPAAEDTRREVREAAAKIMGITPEEIDDDANLVMLGLGSLQVMRMSSRWRRAGTPVDFDTLVAEPTVRAWAAHVAQVRAAAGEEGAA
;
A
#
# COMPACT_ATOMS: atom_id res chain seq x y z
N MET A 1 32.48 -29.43 5.21
CA MET A 1 31.37 -28.86 6.00
C MET A 1 31.04 -27.51 5.35
N ALA A 2 30.30 -27.53 4.24
CA ALA A 2 29.76 -26.33 3.62
C ALA A 2 28.25 -26.52 3.72
N ASP A 3 27.63 -25.78 4.63
CA ASP A 3 26.19 -25.77 4.78
C ASP A 3 25.60 -24.89 3.67
N THR A 4 24.61 -25.44 3.00
CA THR A 4 24.02 -24.96 1.76
C THR A 4 23.25 -23.66 1.97
N THR A 5 23.55 -22.68 1.12
CA THR A 5 22.66 -21.66 0.55
C THR A 5 21.19 -21.72 1.01
N THR A 6 20.74 -20.68 1.70
CA THR A 6 19.37 -20.18 1.57
C THR A 6 19.46 -18.72 1.19
N GLU A 7 19.46 -18.46 -0.12
CA GLU A 7 19.13 -17.15 -0.67
C GLU A 7 17.66 -16.86 -0.32
N PRO A 8 17.32 -15.78 0.41
CA PRO A 8 16.01 -15.21 0.27
C PRO A 8 15.99 -14.57 -1.13
N THR A 9 15.43 -15.27 -2.11
CA THR A 9 14.94 -14.66 -3.34
C THR A 9 13.80 -13.71 -2.97
N ALA A 10 14.15 -12.53 -2.44
CA ALA A 10 13.38 -11.33 -2.69
C ALA A 10 13.48 -11.15 -4.20
N SER A 11 12.49 -11.67 -4.91
CA SER A 11 12.37 -11.54 -6.36
C SER A 11 12.69 -10.09 -6.73
N ASP A 12 13.86 -9.91 -7.35
CA ASP A 12 14.37 -8.69 -7.98
C ASP A 12 13.52 -8.41 -9.23
N ALA A 13 12.20 -8.35 -9.05
CA ALA A 13 11.37 -7.56 -9.90
C ALA A 13 11.37 -6.21 -9.21
N VAL A 14 12.21 -5.28 -9.69
CA VAL A 14 12.02 -3.85 -9.40
C VAL A 14 10.53 -3.59 -9.66
N PRO A 15 9.72 -3.39 -8.61
CA PRO A 15 8.32 -3.12 -8.82
C PRO A 15 8.25 -1.87 -9.69
N PRO A 16 7.28 -1.77 -10.61
CA PRO A 16 7.16 -0.58 -11.45
C PRO A 16 7.25 0.66 -10.53
N PRO A 17 7.99 1.72 -10.92
CA PRO A 17 8.29 2.84 -10.02
C PRO A 17 7.02 3.44 -9.39
N ALA A 18 5.91 3.44 -10.15
CA ALA A 18 4.58 3.83 -9.67
C ALA A 18 4.09 3.04 -8.43
N ALA A 19 4.43 1.74 -8.31
CA ALA A 19 4.08 0.92 -7.16
C ALA A 19 4.96 1.22 -5.93
N GLU A 20 6.23 1.59 -6.11
CA GLU A 20 7.09 2.03 -5.00
C GLU A 20 6.66 3.40 -4.48
N ASP A 21 6.37 4.33 -5.38
CA ASP A 21 5.86 5.66 -5.03
C ASP A 21 4.51 5.56 -4.32
N THR A 22 3.63 4.68 -4.79
CA THR A 22 2.34 4.44 -4.11
C THR A 22 2.55 3.79 -2.74
N ARG A 23 3.49 2.85 -2.57
CA ARG A 23 3.83 2.28 -1.25
C ARG A 23 4.30 3.35 -0.29
N ARG A 24 5.20 4.23 -0.75
CA ARG A 24 5.69 5.38 0.03
C ARG A 24 4.53 6.31 0.43
N GLU A 25 3.65 6.68 -0.51
CA GLU A 25 2.46 7.51 -0.26
C GLU A 25 1.57 6.89 0.84
N VAL A 26 1.28 5.59 0.73
CA VAL A 26 0.47 4.86 1.70
C VAL A 26 1.13 4.86 3.09
N ARG A 27 2.43 4.54 3.15
CA ARG A 27 3.19 4.46 4.40
C ARG A 27 3.27 5.81 5.10
N GLU A 28 3.58 6.88 4.36
CA GLU A 28 3.62 8.24 4.89
C GLU A 28 2.26 8.70 5.40
N ALA A 29 1.17 8.39 4.68
CA ALA A 29 -0.18 8.72 5.12
C ALA A 29 -0.54 8.00 6.42
N ALA A 30 -0.23 6.70 6.52
CA ALA A 30 -0.48 5.90 7.71
C ALA A 30 0.35 6.39 8.91
N ALA A 31 1.65 6.61 8.71
CA ALA A 31 2.57 7.11 9.74
C ALA A 31 2.14 8.47 10.30
N LYS A 32 1.77 9.41 9.41
CA LYS A 32 1.26 10.72 9.81
C LYS A 32 0.01 10.64 10.69
N ILE A 33 -0.86 9.67 10.40
CA ILE A 33 -2.08 9.45 11.17
C ILE A 33 -1.77 8.83 12.54
N MET A 34 -0.81 7.91 12.60
CA MET A 34 -0.40 7.21 13.83
C MET A 34 0.57 8.02 14.69
N GLY A 35 1.18 9.08 14.16
CA GLY A 35 2.15 9.91 14.87
C GLY A 35 3.53 9.26 15.03
N ILE A 36 3.88 8.34 14.14
CA ILE A 36 5.16 7.60 14.09
C ILE A 36 5.92 7.95 12.80
N THR A 37 7.16 7.49 12.67
CA THR A 37 7.90 7.68 11.40
C THR A 37 7.50 6.60 10.37
N PRO A 38 7.55 6.88 9.06
CA PRO A 38 7.25 5.89 8.04
C PRO A 38 8.14 4.65 8.14
N GLU A 39 9.38 4.80 8.57
CA GLU A 39 10.35 3.69 8.69
C GLU A 39 9.97 2.68 9.79
N GLU A 40 9.11 3.07 10.73
CA GLU A 40 8.57 2.18 11.77
C GLU A 40 7.45 1.27 11.27
N ILE A 41 6.94 1.49 10.05
CA ILE A 41 5.86 0.70 9.44
C ILE A 41 6.46 -0.27 8.42
N ASP A 42 6.45 -1.55 8.76
CA ASP A 42 6.76 -2.61 7.79
C ASP A 42 5.68 -2.71 6.71
N ASP A 43 6.09 -3.06 5.48
CA ASP A 43 5.18 -3.16 4.33
C ASP A 43 4.08 -4.20 4.52
N ASP A 44 4.38 -5.24 5.28
CA ASP A 44 3.50 -6.38 5.55
C ASP A 44 2.83 -6.31 6.93
N ALA A 45 3.08 -5.24 7.70
CA ALA A 45 2.43 -5.04 8.99
C ALA A 45 0.93 -4.72 8.82
N ASN A 46 0.14 -5.27 9.73
CA ASN A 46 -1.28 -4.96 9.81
C ASN A 46 -1.49 -3.57 10.44
N LEU A 47 -1.81 -2.59 9.61
CA LEU A 47 -1.99 -1.18 9.99
C LEU A 47 -3.10 -1.00 11.01
N VAL A 48 -4.18 -1.78 10.93
CA VAL A 48 -5.29 -1.70 11.89
C VAL A 48 -4.83 -2.17 13.28
N MET A 49 -4.02 -3.23 13.34
CA MET A 49 -3.40 -3.69 14.59
C MET A 49 -2.32 -2.73 15.12
N LEU A 50 -1.64 -2.00 14.23
CA LEU A 50 -0.70 -0.94 14.61
C LEU A 50 -1.40 0.33 15.15
N GLY A 51 -2.71 0.44 15.04
CA GLY A 51 -3.50 1.55 15.60
C GLY A 51 -4.22 2.42 14.56
N LEU A 52 -4.21 2.03 13.29
CA LEU A 52 -4.99 2.71 12.26
C LEU A 52 -6.48 2.35 12.39
N GLY A 53 -7.24 3.20 13.09
CA GLY A 53 -8.66 3.00 13.33
C GLY A 53 -9.55 3.10 12.07
N SER A 54 -10.79 2.59 12.17
CA SER A 54 -11.72 2.53 11.04
C SER A 54 -12.04 3.89 10.41
N LEU A 55 -12.13 4.96 11.21
CA LEU A 55 -12.34 6.31 10.70
C LEU A 55 -11.17 6.79 9.82
N GLN A 56 -9.96 6.41 10.18
CA GLN A 56 -8.75 6.73 9.46
C GLN A 56 -8.71 5.97 8.13
N VAL A 57 -9.04 4.68 8.14
CA VAL A 57 -9.19 3.86 6.91
C VAL A 57 -10.25 4.46 5.98
N MET A 58 -11.42 4.84 6.52
CA MET A 58 -12.48 5.49 5.74
C MET A 58 -12.03 6.82 5.13
N ARG A 59 -11.24 7.63 5.86
CA ARG A 59 -10.66 8.87 5.34
C ARG A 59 -9.68 8.62 4.21
N MET A 60 -8.85 7.58 4.30
CA MET A 60 -7.91 7.20 3.24
C MET A 60 -8.64 6.72 1.97
N SER A 61 -9.60 5.79 2.10
CA SER A 61 -10.48 5.38 0.99
C SER A 61 -11.17 6.59 0.34
N SER A 62 -11.73 7.49 1.15
CA SER A 62 -12.43 8.68 0.65
C SER A 62 -11.51 9.69 -0.03
N ARG A 63 -10.22 9.74 0.34
CA ARG A 63 -9.21 10.59 -0.32
C ARG A 63 -8.90 10.03 -1.71
N TRP A 64 -8.65 8.73 -1.84
CA TRP A 64 -8.36 8.11 -3.13
C TRP A 64 -9.55 8.20 -4.08
N ARG A 65 -10.78 7.94 -3.61
CA ARG A 65 -11.99 8.09 -4.43
C ARG A 65 -12.13 9.51 -4.99
N ARG A 66 -11.83 10.55 -4.20
CA ARG A 66 -11.85 11.94 -4.65
C ARG A 66 -10.75 12.27 -5.67
N ALA A 67 -9.64 11.54 -5.63
CA ALA A 67 -8.56 11.65 -6.59
C ALA A 67 -8.80 10.82 -7.87
N GLY A 68 -10.01 10.29 -8.07
CA GLY A 68 -10.34 9.45 -9.22
C GLY A 68 -9.86 8.00 -9.10
N THR A 69 -9.40 7.58 -7.91
CA THR A 69 -8.98 6.19 -7.65
C THR A 69 -10.05 5.49 -6.78
N PRO A 70 -11.00 4.73 -7.36
CA PRO A 70 -12.05 4.06 -6.60
C PRO A 70 -11.50 2.93 -5.71
N VAL A 71 -11.12 3.28 -4.48
CA VAL A 71 -10.63 2.33 -3.47
C VAL A 71 -11.66 2.22 -2.35
N ASP A 72 -12.14 1.00 -2.13
CA ASP A 72 -13.23 0.73 -1.19
C ASP A 72 -12.72 0.36 0.21
N PHE A 73 -13.51 0.71 1.23
CA PHE A 73 -13.18 0.40 2.61
C PHE A 73 -13.06 -1.11 2.84
N ASP A 74 -13.98 -1.91 2.31
CA ASP A 74 -13.98 -3.37 2.43
C ASP A 74 -12.68 -3.98 1.89
N THR A 75 -12.18 -3.47 0.76
CA THR A 75 -10.88 -3.87 0.21
C THR A 75 -9.73 -3.55 1.17
N LEU A 76 -9.75 -2.35 1.77
CA LEU A 76 -8.67 -1.93 2.68
C LEU A 76 -8.64 -2.73 3.98
N VAL A 77 -9.80 -3.08 4.55
CA VAL A 77 -9.84 -3.85 5.80
C VAL A 77 -9.63 -5.34 5.60
N ALA A 78 -9.85 -5.87 4.39
CA ALA A 78 -9.58 -7.26 4.06
C ALA A 78 -8.08 -7.57 4.16
N GLU A 79 -7.23 -6.67 3.65
CA GLU A 79 -5.77 -6.79 3.71
C GLU A 79 -5.14 -5.45 4.12
N PRO A 80 -5.10 -5.14 5.43
CA PRO A 80 -4.74 -3.82 5.95
C PRO A 80 -3.22 -3.60 6.01
N THR A 81 -2.51 -3.90 4.93
CA THR A 81 -1.04 -3.73 4.83
C THR A 81 -0.68 -2.66 3.82
N VAL A 82 0.49 -2.04 4.00
CA VAL A 82 0.99 -1.02 3.04
C VAL A 82 1.17 -1.65 1.65
N ARG A 83 1.71 -2.87 1.59
CA ARG A 83 1.93 -3.61 0.34
C ARG A 83 0.63 -3.81 -0.43
N ALA A 84 -0.41 -4.34 0.23
CA ALA A 84 -1.68 -4.66 -0.42
C ALA A 84 -2.41 -3.39 -0.88
N TRP A 85 -2.46 -2.36 -0.03
CA TRP A 85 -3.11 -1.10 -0.35
C TRP A 85 -2.45 -0.41 -1.54
N ALA A 86 -1.12 -0.38 -1.56
CA ALA A 86 -0.38 0.25 -2.64
C ALA A 86 -0.52 -0.50 -3.96
N ALA A 87 -0.49 -1.84 -3.93
CA ALA A 87 -0.71 -2.65 -5.12
C ALA A 87 -2.10 -2.36 -5.71
N HIS A 88 -3.14 -2.32 -4.87
CA HIS A 88 -4.49 -2.04 -5.31
C HIS A 88 -4.65 -0.62 -5.89
N VAL A 89 -4.14 0.40 -5.19
CA VAL A 89 -4.16 1.80 -5.67
C VAL A 89 -3.41 1.93 -7.01
N ALA A 90 -2.25 1.32 -7.15
CA ALA A 90 -1.46 1.35 -8.38
C ALA A 90 -2.19 0.67 -9.55
N GLN A 91 -2.83 -0.48 -9.31
CA GLN A 91 -3.63 -1.18 -10.31
C GLN A 91 -4.82 -0.34 -10.78
N VAL A 92 -5.56 0.27 -9.85
CA VAL A 92 -6.71 1.12 -10.19
C VAL A 92 -6.28 2.35 -11.00
N ARG A 93 -5.13 2.97 -10.64
CA ARG A 93 -4.57 4.10 -11.38
C ARG A 93 -4.10 3.70 -12.79
N ALA A 94 -3.49 2.52 -12.93
CA ALA A 94 -3.07 1.99 -14.23
C ALA A 94 -4.29 1.73 -15.14
N ALA A 95 -5.33 1.07 -14.63
CA ALA A 95 -6.56 0.80 -15.38
C ALA A 95 -7.26 2.09 -15.84
N ALA A 96 -7.33 3.11 -14.97
CA ALA A 96 -7.92 4.41 -15.32
C ALA A 96 -7.13 5.17 -16.40
N GLY A 97 -5.81 4.96 -16.49
CA GLY A 97 -4.96 5.55 -17.53
C GLY A 97 -5.17 4.92 -18.90
N GLU A 98 -5.52 3.63 -18.95
CA GLU A 98 -5.82 2.91 -20.19
C GLU A 98 -7.22 3.26 -20.74
N GLU A 99 -8.20 3.43 -19.86
CA GLU A 99 -9.60 3.71 -20.23
C GLU A 99 -9.83 5.15 -20.74
N GLY A 100 -8.96 6.10 -20.36
CA GLY A 100 -8.95 7.47 -20.89
C GLY A 100 -8.19 7.65 -22.21
N ALA A 101 -7.49 6.62 -22.68
CA ALA A 101 -6.71 6.64 -23.92
C ALA A 101 -7.42 5.96 -25.11
N ALA A 102 -8.62 5.42 -24.89
CA ALA A 102 -9.50 4.79 -25.89
C ALA A 102 -10.61 5.75 -26.36
#